data_AF-A0A0P1F5A0-F1
#
_entry.id   AF-A0A0P1F5A0-F1
#
_cell.length_a   1.000
_cell.length_b   1.000
_cell.length_c   1.000
_cell.angle_alpha   90.00
_cell.angle_beta   90.00
_cell.angle_gamma   90.00
#
_symmetry.space_group_name_H-M   'P 1'
#
loop_
_entity.id
_entity.type
_entity.pdbx_description
1 polymer ?
#
loop_
_entity_poly.entity_id
_entity_poly.type
_entity_poly.pdbx_seq_one_letter_code
_entity_poly.pdbx_strand_id
1 'polypeptide(L)'
;MTRIVFFSLVAVMMAGCAPLGLYYQEGAAVSRMNSDVTDCQVSALNKVPVVQELRHTPVRVVPIQQCDAKGKNCIRDYEIVGGDPYSVDVNKDLRKKVEAQCMAGKGYQWVELPACSSSVASAAPKQATRVLPALSDKSCAINRGDGHWQIVTPG
;
A
#
# COMPACT_ATOMS: atom_id res chain seq x y z
N MET A 1 -32.99 -29.42 -21.96
CA MET A 1 -32.94 -27.94 -22.08
C MET A 1 -32.64 -27.39 -20.70
N THR A 2 -31.38 -27.02 -20.43
CA THR A 2 -31.01 -26.41 -19.15
C THR A 2 -29.92 -25.39 -19.44
N ARG A 3 -30.30 -24.11 -19.43
CA ARG A 3 -29.45 -22.96 -19.76
C ARG A 3 -28.52 -22.68 -18.58
N ILE A 4 -27.22 -22.89 -18.77
CA ILE A 4 -26.18 -22.42 -17.85
C ILE A 4 -26.00 -20.92 -18.10
N VAL A 5 -26.51 -20.11 -17.18
CA VAL A 5 -26.28 -18.66 -17.19
C VAL A 5 -24.92 -18.40 -16.57
N PHE A 6 -23.91 -18.19 -17.42
CA PHE A 6 -22.61 -17.66 -17.02
C PHE A 6 -22.83 -16.21 -16.52
N PHE A 7 -22.93 -16.04 -15.21
CA PHE A 7 -22.96 -14.72 -14.58
C PHE A 7 -21.53 -14.19 -14.54
N SER A 8 -21.11 -13.55 -15.63
CA SER A 8 -19.82 -12.86 -15.71
C SER A 8 -19.78 -11.73 -14.68
N LEU A 9 -19.16 -12.02 -13.53
CA LEU A 9 -18.84 -11.05 -12.49
C LEU A 9 -17.73 -10.13 -13.03
N VAL A 10 -18.12 -9.06 -13.72
CA VAL A 10 -17.19 -7.99 -14.11
C VAL A 10 -16.77 -7.27 -12.83
N ALA A 11 -15.58 -7.62 -12.32
CA ALA A 11 -14.92 -6.89 -11.25
C ALA A 11 -14.48 -5.52 -11.78
N VAL A 12 -15.26 -4.48 -11.46
CA VAL A 12 -14.87 -3.08 -11.68
C VAL A 12 -13.73 -2.77 -10.71
N MET A 13 -12.50 -2.84 -11.21
CA MET A 13 -11.32 -2.39 -10.48
C MET A 13 -11.36 -0.86 -10.42
N MET A 14 -11.73 -0.29 -9.27
CA MET A 14 -11.49 1.12 -8.94
C MET A 14 -9.98 1.34 -8.82
N ALA A 15 -9.30 1.56 -9.95
CA ALA A 15 -7.94 2.07 -9.97
C ALA A 15 -7.99 3.60 -9.93
N GLY A 16 -7.43 4.23 -8.88
CA GLY A 16 -6.71 5.49 -9.11
C GLY A 16 -6.96 6.72 -8.23
N CYS A 17 -7.44 6.62 -6.99
CA CYS A 17 -7.50 7.80 -6.09
C CYS A 17 -6.65 7.68 -4.82
N ALA A 18 -5.55 6.91 -4.85
CA ALA A 18 -4.61 6.91 -3.73
C ALA A 18 -3.55 8.02 -3.94
N PRO A 19 -3.21 8.81 -2.90
CA PRO A 19 -2.09 9.75 -2.96
C PRO A 19 -0.78 9.01 -3.25
N LEU A 20 0.12 9.65 -3.99
CA LEU A 20 1.44 9.11 -4.29
C LEU A 20 2.41 9.52 -3.19
N GLY A 21 2.78 8.58 -2.33
CA GLY A 21 3.89 8.74 -1.39
C GLY A 21 5.23 8.40 -2.05
N LEU A 22 6.20 9.31 -2.00
CA LEU A 22 7.54 9.09 -2.55
C LEU A 22 8.61 9.88 -1.80
N TYR A 23 9.86 9.42 -1.92
CA TYR A 23 11.03 10.21 -1.55
C TYR A 23 11.31 11.25 -2.64
N TYR A 24 11.37 12.52 -2.26
CA TYR A 24 11.49 13.64 -3.17
C TYR A 24 12.74 14.46 -2.89
N GLN A 25 13.43 14.82 -3.97
CA GLN A 25 14.51 15.79 -4.01
C GLN A 25 14.42 16.51 -5.36
N GLU A 26 14.27 17.83 -5.34
CA GLU A 26 14.12 18.62 -6.57
C GLU A 26 15.29 18.41 -7.53
N GLY A 27 14.99 18.22 -8.82
CA GLY A 27 15.98 18.05 -9.87
C GLY A 27 16.68 16.69 -9.89
N ALA A 28 16.42 15.80 -8.94
CA ALA A 28 16.99 14.46 -8.97
C ALA A 28 16.31 13.58 -10.03
N ALA A 29 17.10 12.75 -10.72
CA ALA A 29 16.55 11.75 -11.62
C ALA A 29 15.79 10.67 -10.83
N VAL A 30 14.64 10.22 -11.34
CA VAL A 30 13.83 9.16 -10.71
C VAL A 30 14.61 7.84 -10.65
N SER A 31 15.44 7.56 -11.65
CA SER A 31 16.36 6.41 -11.62
C SER A 31 17.34 6.49 -10.45
N ARG A 32 17.92 7.66 -10.19
CA ARG A 32 18.83 7.89 -9.06
C ARG A 32 18.11 7.72 -7.74
N MET A 33 16.92 8.31 -7.59
CA MET A 33 16.07 8.12 -6.40
C MET A 33 15.80 6.63 -6.15
N ASN A 34 15.44 5.86 -7.16
CA ASN A 34 15.19 4.42 -7.02
C ASN A 34 16.45 3.65 -6.59
N SER A 35 17.62 3.97 -7.15
CA SER A 35 18.90 3.40 -6.73
C SER A 35 19.21 3.75 -5.27
N ASP A 36 19.05 5.01 -4.89
CA ASP A 36 19.30 5.49 -3.52
C ASP A 36 18.35 4.83 -2.50
N VAL A 37 17.07 4.65 -2.86
CA VAL A 37 16.10 3.90 -2.06
C VAL A 37 16.56 2.46 -1.87
N THR A 38 16.97 1.80 -2.95
CA THR A 38 17.43 0.40 -2.89
C THR A 38 18.66 0.26 -2.00
N ASP A 39 19.64 1.15 -2.15
CA ASP A 39 20.85 1.17 -1.32
C ASP A 39 20.51 1.40 0.16
N CYS A 40 19.58 2.32 0.44
CA CYS A 40 19.12 2.60 1.80
C CYS A 40 18.33 1.43 2.40
N GLN A 41 17.55 0.70 1.60
CA GLN A 41 16.85 -0.51 2.03
C GLN A 41 17.84 -1.62 2.39
N VAL A 42 18.87 -1.85 1.57
CA VAL A 42 19.92 -2.84 1.85
C VAL A 42 20.71 -2.44 3.11
N SER A 43 21.09 -1.16 3.23
CA SER A 43 21.78 -0.63 4.42
C SER A 43 20.92 -0.79 5.69
N ALA A 44 19.63 -0.46 5.62
CA ALA A 44 18.70 -0.63 6.72
C ALA A 44 18.52 -2.10 7.10
N LEU A 45 18.46 -3.00 6.13
CA LEU A 45 18.39 -4.45 6.37
C LEU A 45 19.64 -4.98 7.06
N ASN A 46 20.83 -4.50 6.68
CA ASN A 46 22.09 -4.88 7.33
C ASN A 46 22.19 -4.36 8.78
N LYS A 47 21.70 -3.14 9.05
CA LYS A 47 21.72 -2.53 10.39
C LYS A 47 20.61 -3.06 11.30
N VAL A 48 19.45 -3.36 10.73
CA VAL A 48 18.23 -3.77 11.42
C VAL A 48 17.69 -5.03 10.75
N PRO A 49 18.28 -6.20 11.03
CA PRO A 49 17.90 -7.44 10.38
C PRO A 49 16.47 -7.85 10.71
N VAL A 50 15.89 -8.68 9.84
CA VAL A 50 14.57 -9.29 10.04
C VAL A 50 14.61 -10.18 11.26
N VAL A 51 13.67 -9.98 12.19
CA VAL A 51 13.50 -10.84 13.36
C VAL A 51 12.05 -11.28 13.40
N GLN A 52 11.81 -12.52 13.00
CA GLN A 52 10.47 -13.13 13.01
C GLN A 52 10.17 -13.66 14.42
N GLU A 53 9.07 -13.18 14.99
CA GLU A 53 8.50 -13.70 16.22
C GLU A 53 7.20 -14.44 15.91
N LEU A 54 7.08 -15.67 16.38
CA LEU A 54 5.83 -16.42 16.32
C LEU A 54 4.91 -15.95 17.46
N ARG A 55 3.73 -15.47 17.09
CA ARG A 55 2.67 -15.02 18.00
C ARG A 55 1.39 -15.78 17.74
N HIS A 56 0.44 -15.69 18.67
CA HIS A 56 -0.87 -16.33 18.54
C HIS A 56 -1.99 -15.31 18.61
N THR A 57 -3.03 -15.49 17.80
CA THR A 57 -4.24 -14.67 17.94
C THR A 57 -4.86 -14.89 19.32
N PRO A 58 -5.48 -13.86 19.93
CA PRO A 58 -6.08 -14.01 21.26
C PRO A 58 -7.15 -15.10 21.27
N VAL A 59 -7.04 -16.06 22.19
CA VAL A 59 -8.05 -17.10 22.40
C VAL A 59 -9.24 -16.50 23.11
N ARG A 60 -10.44 -16.71 22.55
CA ARG A 60 -11.71 -16.21 23.11
C ARG A 60 -12.78 -17.28 23.01
N VAL A 61 -13.65 -17.33 24.01
CA VAL A 61 -14.85 -18.15 24.00
C VAL A 61 -16.00 -17.27 23.50
N VAL A 62 -16.58 -17.62 22.36
CA VAL A 62 -17.70 -16.87 21.76
C VAL A 62 -18.96 -17.72 21.77
N PRO A 63 -20.13 -17.14 22.07
CA PRO A 63 -21.38 -17.88 22.00
C PRO A 63 -21.76 -18.13 20.54
N ILE A 64 -22.15 -19.36 20.24
CA ILE A 64 -22.77 -19.73 18.96
C ILE A 64 -24.21 -20.14 19.20
N GLN A 65 -25.08 -19.85 18.23
CA GLN A 65 -26.46 -20.27 18.25
C GLN A 65 -26.75 -21.11 17.02
N GLN A 66 -27.14 -22.35 17.24
CA GLN A 66 -27.50 -23.28 16.18
C GLN A 66 -29.00 -23.51 16.23
N CYS A 67 -29.69 -23.18 15.15
CA CYS A 67 -31.12 -23.40 15.01
C CYS A 67 -31.41 -24.39 13.89
N ASP A 68 -32.52 -25.13 14.00
CA ASP A 68 -33.04 -25.92 12.88
C ASP A 68 -33.44 -25.03 11.68
N ALA A 69 -33.69 -25.66 10.52
CA ALA A 69 -34.06 -24.94 9.28
C ALA A 69 -35.36 -24.12 9.40
N LYS A 70 -36.18 -24.35 10.43
CA LYS A 70 -37.42 -23.61 10.69
C LYS A 70 -37.24 -22.55 11.78
N GLY A 71 -36.04 -22.40 12.34
CA GLY A 71 -35.70 -21.45 13.40
C GLY A 71 -36.41 -21.70 14.74
N LYS A 72 -37.02 -22.88 14.95
CA LYS A 72 -37.89 -23.13 16.11
C LYS A 72 -37.15 -23.80 17.28
N ASN A 73 -36.19 -24.66 16.99
CA ASN A 73 -35.34 -25.27 18.01
C ASN A 73 -33.94 -24.68 17.89
N CYS A 74 -33.60 -23.79 18.83
CA CYS A 74 -32.28 -23.17 18.90
C CYS A 74 -31.54 -23.63 20.16
N ILE A 75 -30.30 -24.04 19.99
CA ILE A 75 -29.38 -24.39 21.07
C ILE A 75 -28.30 -23.31 21.13
N ARG A 76 -28.00 -22.85 22.35
CA ARG A 76 -26.84 -21.98 22.61
C ARG A 76 -25.69 -22.84 23.07
N ASP A 77 -24.56 -22.71 22.39
CA ASP A 77 -23.31 -23.36 22.72
C ASP A 77 -22.18 -22.33 22.72
N TYR A 78 -20.97 -22.76 23.02
CA TYR A 78 -19.78 -21.92 23.06
C TYR A 78 -18.68 -22.52 22.19
N GLU A 79 -18.10 -21.67 21.35
CA GLU A 79 -16.98 -22.03 20.50
C GLU A 79 -15.71 -21.31 20.98
N ILE A 80 -14.58 -22.02 20.98
CA ILE A 80 -13.27 -21.42 21.23
C ILE A 80 -12.70 -20.96 19.88
N VAL A 81 -12.46 -19.66 19.74
CA VAL A 81 -11.88 -19.06 18.53
C VAL A 81 -10.53 -18.40 18.84
N GLY A 82 -9.64 -18.39 17.85
CA GLY A 82 -8.29 -17.86 17.97
C GLY A 82 -7.27 -18.90 18.44
N GLY A 83 -6.07 -18.43 18.80
CA GLY A 83 -4.89 -19.28 19.02
C GLY A 83 -4.12 -19.58 17.74
N ASP A 84 -4.56 -19.05 16.60
CA ASP A 84 -3.90 -19.20 15.30
C ASP A 84 -2.49 -18.60 15.36
N PRO A 85 -1.45 -19.35 14.95
CA PRO A 85 -0.11 -18.82 14.88
C PRO A 85 0.01 -17.79 13.75
N TYR A 86 0.72 -16.69 14.00
CA TYR A 86 1.11 -15.70 13.00
C TYR A 86 2.54 -15.23 13.25
N SER A 87 3.26 -14.90 12.18
CA SER A 87 4.64 -14.42 12.25
C SER A 87 4.68 -12.90 12.11
N VAL A 88 5.45 -12.24 12.98
CA VAL A 88 5.65 -10.79 12.93
C VAL A 88 7.14 -10.48 12.85
N ASP A 89 7.53 -9.64 11.91
CA ASP A 89 8.85 -9.01 11.96
C ASP A 89 8.84 -7.85 12.95
N VAL A 90 9.36 -8.08 14.16
CA VAL A 90 9.35 -7.11 15.26
C VAL A 90 10.20 -5.87 14.96
N ASN A 91 11.16 -6.00 14.04
CA ASN A 91 12.09 -4.95 13.68
C ASN A 91 11.63 -4.14 12.46
N LYS A 92 10.51 -4.50 11.83
CA LYS A 92 10.04 -3.89 10.58
C LYS A 92 9.94 -2.37 10.65
N ASP A 93 9.36 -1.84 11.72
CA ASP A 93 9.14 -0.39 11.85
C ASP A 93 10.43 0.36 12.16
N LEU A 94 11.34 -0.23 12.95
CA LEU A 94 12.68 0.33 13.17
C LEU A 94 13.48 0.36 11.86
N ARG A 95 13.42 -0.71 11.07
CA ARG A 95 14.10 -0.79 9.77
C ARG A 95 13.60 0.29 8.81
N LYS A 96 12.28 0.51 8.74
CA LYS A 96 11.70 1.63 7.95
C LYS A 96 12.20 2.99 8.42
N LYS A 97 12.35 3.21 9.73
CA LYS A 97 12.91 4.46 10.27
C LYS A 97 14.37 4.66 9.85
N VAL A 98 15.18 3.60 9.87
CA VAL A 98 16.59 3.65 9.44
C VAL A 98 16.71 3.89 7.93
N GLU A 99 15.84 3.28 7.13
CA GLU A 99 15.73 3.58 5.69
C GLU A 99 15.41 5.07 5.46
N ALA A 100 14.40 5.61 6.14
CA ALA A 100 14.03 7.01 6.05
C ALA A 100 15.16 7.96 6.50
N GLN A 101 15.90 7.62 7.56
CA GLN A 101 17.08 8.37 7.99
C GLN A 101 18.20 8.35 6.95
N CYS A 102 18.42 7.21 6.30
CA CYS A 102 19.39 7.09 5.20
C CYS A 102 19.01 7.99 4.02
N MET A 103 17.73 7.97 3.62
CA MET A 103 17.22 8.82 2.55
C MET A 103 17.32 10.31 2.90
N ALA A 104 16.98 10.70 4.13
CA ALA A 104 17.16 12.06 4.63
C ALA A 104 18.62 12.50 4.58
N GLY A 105 19.56 11.64 4.97
CA GLY A 105 21.01 11.90 4.85
C GLY A 105 21.50 12.09 3.41
N LYS A 106 20.77 11.56 2.42
CA LYS A 106 21.04 11.75 0.99
C LYS A 106 20.34 13.00 0.41
N GLY A 107 19.56 13.73 1.19
CA GLY A 107 18.86 14.95 0.77
C GLY A 107 17.42 14.74 0.29
N TYR A 108 16.86 13.54 0.48
CA TYR A 108 15.48 13.24 0.15
C TYR A 108 14.54 13.50 1.33
N GLN A 109 13.33 13.96 1.03
CA GLN A 109 12.23 14.08 1.98
C GLN A 109 11.04 13.22 1.55
N TRP A 110 10.34 12.59 2.48
CA TRP A 110 9.08 11.92 2.15
C TRP A 110 8.00 12.97 1.88
N VAL A 111 7.34 12.87 0.72
CA VAL A 111 6.21 13.72 0.36
C VAL A 111 5.04 12.87 -0.10
N GLU A 112 3.83 13.34 0.16
CA GLU A 112 2.60 12.73 -0.35
C GLU A 112 1.94 13.70 -1.31
N LEU A 113 1.84 13.29 -2.57
CA LEU A 113 1.19 14.08 -3.61
C LEU A 113 -0.25 13.61 -3.81
N PRO A 114 -1.23 14.52 -3.86
CA PRO A 114 -2.60 14.16 -4.16
C PRO A 114 -2.69 13.60 -5.60
N ALA A 115 -3.68 12.75 -5.82
CA ALA A 115 -4.01 12.32 -7.18
C ALA A 115 -4.54 13.50 -8.00
N CYS A 116 -4.14 13.61 -9.26
CA CYS A 116 -4.70 14.63 -10.15
C CYS A 116 -6.17 14.39 -10.45
N SER A 117 -6.93 15.47 -10.67
CA SER A 117 -8.30 15.37 -11.18
C SER A 117 -8.32 14.70 -12.56
N SER A 118 -9.44 14.07 -12.91
CA SER A 118 -9.61 13.37 -14.21
C SER A 118 -9.39 14.28 -15.41
N SER A 119 -9.78 15.56 -15.33
CA SER A 119 -9.54 16.56 -16.38
C SER A 119 -8.06 16.83 -16.58
N VAL A 120 -7.30 17.04 -15.51
CA VAL A 120 -5.83 17.25 -15.57
C VAL A 120 -5.13 16.00 -16.09
N ALA A 121 -5.50 14.82 -15.58
CA ALA A 121 -4.90 13.55 -15.98
C ALA A 121 -5.10 13.21 -17.46
N SER A 122 -6.26 13.62 -18.03
CA SER A 122 -6.61 13.40 -19.44
C SER A 122 -5.97 14.42 -20.38
N ALA A 123 -5.77 15.66 -19.92
CA ALA A 123 -5.13 16.71 -20.70
C ALA A 123 -3.59 16.59 -20.70
N ALA A 124 -3.01 16.02 -19.65
CA ALA A 124 -1.57 15.85 -19.53
C ALA A 124 -1.01 14.84 -20.56
N PRO A 125 0.14 15.14 -21.21
CA PRO A 125 0.82 14.19 -22.09
C PRO A 125 1.09 12.86 -21.37
N LYS A 126 0.90 11.72 -22.05
CA LYS A 126 1.14 10.39 -21.47
C LYS A 126 2.64 10.10 -21.39
N GLN A 127 3.28 10.56 -20.32
CA GLN A 127 4.71 10.37 -20.07
C GLN A 127 4.94 9.98 -18.61
N ALA A 128 6.07 9.35 -18.31
CA ALA A 128 6.51 9.13 -16.94
C ALA A 128 7.46 10.25 -16.52
N THR A 129 7.43 10.63 -15.24
CA THR A 129 8.41 11.56 -14.69
C THR A 129 9.80 10.92 -14.72
N ARG A 130 10.78 11.60 -15.34
CA ARG A 130 12.18 11.15 -15.38
C ARG A 130 13.08 11.92 -14.42
N VAL A 131 12.74 13.18 -14.18
CA VAL A 131 13.40 14.10 -13.26
C VAL A 131 12.34 14.67 -12.34
N LEU A 132 12.59 14.67 -11.04
CA LEU A 132 11.69 15.20 -10.04
C LEU A 132 11.53 16.72 -10.24
N PRO A 133 10.34 17.19 -10.65
CA PRO A 133 10.11 18.61 -10.90
C PRO A 133 9.94 19.37 -9.59
N ALA A 134 10.15 20.69 -9.61
CA ALA A 134 9.78 21.56 -8.49
C ALA A 134 8.30 21.35 -8.11
N LEU A 135 8.05 21.12 -6.83
CA LEU A 135 6.70 20.93 -6.29
C LEU A 135 6.12 22.26 -5.79
N SER A 136 4.81 22.41 -5.92
CA SER A 136 4.02 23.47 -5.32
C SER A 136 2.70 22.92 -4.77
N ASP A 137 1.89 23.76 -4.13
CA ASP A 137 0.59 23.36 -3.59
C ASP A 137 -0.41 22.87 -4.66
N LYS A 138 -0.14 23.17 -5.93
CA LYS A 138 -0.92 22.66 -7.08
C LYS A 138 -0.41 21.32 -7.62
N SER A 139 0.76 20.87 -7.19
CA SER A 139 1.36 19.64 -7.72
C SER A 139 0.51 18.42 -7.38
N CYS A 140 0.31 17.57 -8.37
CA CYS A 140 -0.43 16.32 -8.23
C CYS A 140 0.23 15.20 -9.04
N ALA A 141 -0.06 13.97 -8.67
CA ALA A 141 0.45 12.78 -9.34
C ALA A 141 -0.63 12.10 -10.18
N ILE A 142 -0.26 11.72 -11.40
CA ILE A 142 -1.07 10.87 -12.27
C ILE A 142 -0.45 9.48 -12.25
N ASN A 143 -1.22 8.47 -11.83
CA ASN A 143 -0.82 7.07 -11.96
C ASN A 143 -0.93 6.65 -13.44
N ARG A 144 0.17 6.19 -14.03
CA ARG A 144 0.22 5.72 -15.42
C ARG A 144 0.21 4.19 -15.55
N GLY A 145 0.07 3.47 -14.45
CA GLY A 145 0.13 2.00 -14.40
C GLY A 145 1.56 1.48 -14.25
N ASP A 146 1.68 0.21 -13.87
CA ASP A 146 2.96 -0.53 -13.82
C ASP A 146 4.07 0.14 -12.98
N GLY A 147 3.68 0.86 -11.93
CA GLY A 147 4.61 1.60 -11.06
C GLY A 147 5.12 2.90 -11.67
N HIS A 148 4.68 3.27 -12.87
CA HIS A 148 4.98 4.55 -13.50
C HIS A 148 3.98 5.61 -13.07
N TRP A 149 4.50 6.81 -12.82
CA TRP A 149 3.71 7.97 -12.44
C TRP A 149 4.25 9.22 -13.12
N GLN A 150 3.38 10.22 -13.19
CA GLN A 150 3.69 11.53 -13.74
C GLN A 150 3.28 12.61 -12.75
N ILE A 151 4.26 13.35 -12.25
CA ILE A 151 4.01 14.57 -11.48
C ILE A 151 3.76 15.70 -12.46
N VAL A 152 2.67 16.42 -12.24
CA VAL A 152 2.34 17.65 -12.96
C VAL A 152 2.00 18.75 -11.97
N THR A 153 2.27 19.99 -12.37
CA THR A 153 1.88 21.19 -11.62
C THR A 153 0.99 22.01 -12.55
N PRO A 154 -0.35 21.86 -12.45
CA PRO A 154 -1.28 22.67 -13.24
C PRO A 154 -1.07 24.16 -12.98
N GLY A 155 -1.06 24.97 -14.05
CA GLY A 155 -0.99 26.42 -14.00
C GLY A 155 -2.24 27.04 -13.39
#